data_AF-A0A7C3AJB8-F1
#
_entry.id   AF-A0A7C3AJB8-F1
#
_cell.length_a   1.000
_cell.length_b   1.000
_cell.length_c   1.000
_cell.angle_alpha   90.00
_cell.angle_beta   90.00
_cell.angle_gamma   90.00
#
_symmetry.space_group_name_H-M   'P 1'
#
loop_
_entity.id
_entity.type
_entity.pdbx_description
1 polymer ?
#
loop_
_entity_poly.entity_id
_entity_poly.type
_entity_poly.pdbx_seq_one_letter_code
_entity_poly.pdbx_strand_id
1 'polypeptide(L)'
;MSNPLTVDDFARYAHCCSILEDAVARAYRRMALLTVEKEVKPLLLSIAYDSFKHSKVLREIAKSLSTKAKVDLEACREQMGEVWRKIVESATVMAFRKEKIRPEELLSVIESMKDVEGFAGEEYLMLINSRILQLASRKSERGLELYKATLELIAEDEERHKSILMKIKEVLTNEKSR
;
A
#
# COMPACT_ATOMS: atom_id res chain seq x y z
N MET A 1 1.03 -25.17 -17.95
CA MET A 1 0.58 -25.59 -16.61
C MET A 1 1.37 -24.77 -15.60
N SER A 2 0.75 -23.77 -14.99
CA SER A 2 1.40 -22.92 -14.00
C SER A 2 1.65 -23.73 -12.73
N ASN A 3 2.88 -23.72 -12.22
CA ASN A 3 3.23 -24.42 -10.99
C ASN A 3 2.38 -23.86 -9.83
N PRO A 4 1.83 -24.71 -8.94
CA PRO A 4 1.07 -24.23 -7.80
C PRO A 4 1.96 -23.38 -6.89
N LEU A 5 1.40 -22.24 -6.55
CA LEU A 5 2.01 -21.13 -5.87
C LEU A 5 2.16 -21.52 -4.36
N THR A 6 3.37 -21.47 -3.78
CA THR A 6 3.77 -22.10 -2.49
C THR A 6 3.63 -21.20 -1.25
N VAL A 7 3.59 -21.74 -0.02
CA VAL A 7 3.56 -20.90 1.22
C VAL A 7 4.67 -19.84 1.22
N ASP A 8 5.87 -20.20 0.74
CA ASP A 8 6.98 -19.26 0.60
C ASP A 8 6.70 -18.14 -0.41
N ASP A 9 6.04 -18.43 -1.53
CA ASP A 9 5.60 -17.40 -2.46
C ASP A 9 4.59 -16.44 -1.81
N PHE A 10 3.68 -16.95 -0.97
CA PHE A 10 2.71 -16.08 -0.28
C PHE A 10 3.38 -15.20 0.77
N ALA A 11 4.33 -15.75 1.52
CA ALA A 11 5.18 -14.98 2.41
C ALA A 11 5.96 -13.90 1.66
N ARG A 12 6.49 -14.22 0.46
CA ARG A 12 7.15 -13.23 -0.42
C ARG A 12 6.19 -12.12 -0.84
N TYR A 13 5.01 -12.46 -1.34
CA TYR A 13 3.99 -11.47 -1.74
C TYR A 13 3.62 -10.53 -0.58
N ALA A 14 3.28 -11.08 0.59
CA ALA A 14 2.92 -10.28 1.76
C ALA A 14 4.07 -9.34 2.17
N HIS A 15 5.32 -9.81 2.07
CA HIS A 15 6.48 -8.97 2.34
C HIS A 15 6.64 -7.87 1.27
N CYS A 16 6.44 -8.15 -0.02
CA CYS A 16 6.51 -7.15 -1.08
C CYS A 16 5.44 -6.06 -0.92
N CYS A 17 4.21 -6.43 -0.54
CA CYS A 17 3.21 -5.46 -0.16
C CYS A 17 3.64 -4.64 1.07
N SER A 18 4.27 -5.27 2.08
CA SER A 18 4.77 -4.53 3.24
C SER A 18 5.84 -3.47 2.89
N ILE A 19 6.62 -3.71 1.82
CA ILE A 19 7.61 -2.76 1.31
C ILE A 19 6.91 -1.60 0.60
N LEU A 20 5.90 -1.92 -0.24
CA LEU A 20 5.06 -0.92 -0.89
C LEU A 20 4.42 0.01 0.15
N GLU A 21 3.76 -0.55 1.16
CA GLU A 21 3.10 0.22 2.22
C GLU A 21 4.05 1.10 3.02
N ASP A 22 5.27 0.64 3.29
CA ASP A 22 6.27 1.46 3.99
C ASP A 22 6.71 2.66 3.14
N ALA A 23 6.85 2.46 1.82
CA ALA A 23 7.19 3.54 0.89
C ALA A 23 6.04 4.56 0.78
N VAL A 24 4.80 4.07 0.65
CA VAL A 24 3.58 4.89 0.58
C VAL A 24 3.38 5.70 1.87
N ALA A 25 3.52 5.06 3.03
CA ALA A 25 3.45 5.74 4.33
C ALA A 25 4.44 6.91 4.44
N ARG A 26 5.69 6.69 4.02
CA ARG A 26 6.72 7.73 4.02
C ARG A 26 6.39 8.85 3.04
N ALA A 27 5.89 8.53 1.85
CA ALA A 27 5.46 9.51 0.86
C ALA A 27 4.37 10.42 1.41
N TYR A 28 3.28 9.86 1.95
CA TYR A 28 2.19 10.64 2.52
C TYR A 28 2.60 11.48 3.73
N ARG A 29 3.40 10.89 4.64
CA ARG A 29 3.94 11.65 5.76
C ARG A 29 4.78 12.82 5.27
N ARG A 30 5.54 12.63 4.18
CA ARG A 30 6.34 13.70 3.60
C ARG A 30 5.47 14.77 2.95
N MET A 31 4.44 14.40 2.21
CA MET A 31 3.46 15.35 1.66
C MET A 31 2.80 16.16 2.77
N ALA A 32 2.41 15.52 3.88
CA ALA A 32 1.82 16.22 5.03
C ALA A 32 2.77 17.21 5.72
N LEU A 33 4.08 16.96 5.65
CA LEU A 33 5.09 17.89 6.16
C LEU A 33 5.33 19.08 5.22
N LEU A 34 5.19 18.87 3.91
CA LEU A 34 5.55 19.84 2.88
C LEU A 34 4.36 20.65 2.35
N THR A 35 3.13 20.20 2.57
CA THR A 35 1.92 20.94 2.21
C THR A 35 1.76 22.19 3.06
N VAL A 36 1.24 23.25 2.45
CA VAL A 36 0.85 24.48 3.14
C VAL A 36 -0.62 24.47 3.58
N GLU A 37 -1.43 23.56 3.02
CA GLU A 37 -2.86 23.45 3.33
C GLU A 37 -3.11 22.73 4.65
N LYS A 38 -3.66 23.46 5.62
CA LYS A 38 -3.82 22.99 7.00
C LYS A 38 -4.86 21.89 7.12
N GLU A 39 -5.92 21.98 6.32
CA GLU A 39 -7.05 21.06 6.24
C GLU A 39 -6.64 19.74 5.58
N VAL A 40 -5.69 19.79 4.64
CA VAL A 40 -5.19 18.61 3.91
C VAL A 40 -4.21 17.81 4.77
N LYS A 41 -3.39 18.49 5.57
CA LYS A 41 -2.37 17.86 6.42
C LYS A 41 -2.88 16.69 7.27
N PRO A 42 -3.94 16.80 8.08
CA PRO A 42 -4.43 15.69 8.90
C PRO A 42 -4.93 14.51 8.05
N LEU A 43 -5.50 14.78 6.87
CA LEU A 43 -5.97 13.74 5.95
C LEU A 43 -4.80 12.91 5.40
N LEU A 44 -3.73 13.58 4.95
CA LEU A 44 -2.50 12.92 4.51
C LEU A 44 -1.83 12.13 5.65
N LEU A 45 -1.82 12.66 6.88
CA LEU A 45 -1.29 11.95 8.04
C LEU A 45 -2.10 10.70 8.37
N SER A 46 -3.43 10.74 8.22
CA SER A 46 -4.29 9.57 8.45
C SER A 46 -3.86 8.42 7.54
N ILE A 47 -3.77 8.68 6.23
CA ILE A 47 -3.34 7.67 5.25
C ILE A 47 -1.92 7.19 5.57
N ALA A 48 -1.00 8.10 5.89
CA ALA A 48 0.36 7.73 6.26
C ALA A 48 0.44 6.76 7.45
N TYR A 49 -0.40 6.95 8.47
CA TYR A 49 -0.42 6.07 9.63
C TYR A 49 -1.07 4.72 9.33
N ASP A 50 -2.14 4.71 8.53
CA ASP A 50 -2.79 3.47 8.11
C ASP A 50 -1.86 2.62 7.24
N SER A 51 -1.24 3.19 6.21
CA SER A 51 -0.23 2.48 5.40
C SER A 51 0.95 1.98 6.25
N PHE A 52 1.41 2.76 7.24
CA PHE A 52 2.47 2.29 8.14
C PHE A 52 2.02 1.07 8.96
N LYS A 53 0.79 1.10 9.48
CA LYS A 53 0.16 -0.02 10.20
C LYS A 53 0.07 -1.24 9.28
N HIS A 54 -0.41 -1.09 8.05
CA HIS A 54 -0.49 -2.17 7.05
C HIS A 54 0.87 -2.79 6.78
N SER A 55 1.91 -1.97 6.57
CA SER A 55 3.28 -2.44 6.39
C SER A 55 3.73 -3.35 7.54
N LYS A 56 3.46 -2.97 8.79
CA LYS A 56 3.86 -3.81 9.94
C LYS A 56 3.08 -5.11 9.98
N VAL A 57 1.76 -5.04 9.79
CA VAL A 57 0.89 -6.21 9.81
C VAL A 57 1.27 -7.21 8.71
N LEU A 58 1.43 -6.75 7.47
CA LEU A 58 1.81 -7.58 6.32
C LEU A 58 3.18 -8.24 6.52
N ARG A 59 4.12 -7.53 7.13
CA ARG A 59 5.45 -8.07 7.45
C ARG A 59 5.39 -9.17 8.51
N GLU A 60 4.56 -9.02 9.53
CA GLU A 60 4.38 -10.06 10.55
C GLU A 60 3.61 -11.27 9.99
N ILE A 61 2.63 -11.05 9.10
CA ILE A 61 1.98 -12.14 8.34
C ILE A 61 3.03 -12.89 7.52
N ALA A 62 3.88 -12.20 6.76
CA ALA A 62 4.94 -12.81 5.95
C ALA A 62 5.88 -13.69 6.79
N LYS A 63 6.36 -13.17 7.93
CA LYS A 63 7.24 -13.92 8.86
C LYS A 63 6.56 -15.14 9.47
N SER A 64 5.28 -15.01 9.78
CA SER A 64 4.48 -16.11 10.37
C SER A 64 4.22 -17.23 9.37
N LEU A 65 4.20 -16.91 8.08
CA LEU A 65 4.04 -17.89 7.00
C LEU A 65 5.35 -18.57 6.63
N SER A 66 6.46 -17.83 6.58
CA SER A 66 7.78 -18.39 6.30
C SER A 66 8.91 -17.52 6.83
N THR A 67 9.87 -18.16 7.50
CA THR A 67 11.13 -17.54 7.92
C THR A 67 12.22 -17.66 6.85
N LYS A 68 11.98 -18.40 5.76
CA LYS A 68 12.95 -18.69 4.71
C LYS A 68 12.80 -17.78 3.48
N ALA A 69 11.68 -17.07 3.37
CA ALA A 69 11.44 -16.14 2.28
C ALA A 69 12.45 -14.98 2.32
N LYS A 70 13.50 -15.07 1.49
CA LYS A 70 14.36 -13.92 1.20
C LYS A 70 13.60 -12.98 0.26
N VAL A 71 13.48 -11.73 0.68
CA VAL A 71 12.77 -10.70 -0.06
C VAL A 71 13.63 -9.45 -0.05
N ASP A 72 14.04 -9.04 -1.24
CA ASP A 72 14.62 -7.74 -1.52
C ASP A 72 13.82 -7.07 -2.65
N LEU A 73 14.20 -5.84 -3.02
CA LEU A 73 13.47 -5.07 -4.04
C LEU A 73 13.44 -5.77 -5.40
N GLU A 74 14.50 -6.48 -5.75
CA GLU A 74 14.61 -7.16 -7.05
C GLU A 74 13.71 -8.39 -7.08
N ALA A 75 13.72 -9.20 -6.01
CA ALA A 75 12.80 -10.32 -5.86
C ALA A 75 11.34 -9.87 -5.89
N CYS A 76 11.02 -8.71 -5.30
CA CYS A 76 9.68 -8.15 -5.38
C CYS A 76 9.31 -7.66 -6.77
N ARG A 77 10.25 -7.06 -7.51
CA ARG A 77 10.01 -6.70 -8.91
C ARG A 77 9.73 -7.93 -9.76
N GLU A 78 10.47 -9.01 -9.59
CA GLU A 78 10.23 -10.26 -10.31
C GLU A 78 8.86 -10.86 -9.98
N GLN A 79 8.43 -10.74 -8.72
CA GLN A 79 7.16 -11.30 -8.22
C GLN A 79 5.93 -10.45 -8.58
N MET A 80 6.02 -9.13 -8.42
CA MET A 80 4.92 -8.15 -8.53
C MET A 80 4.93 -7.40 -9.87
N GLY A 81 6.01 -7.53 -10.63
CA GLY A 81 6.19 -6.87 -11.91
C GLY A 81 6.68 -5.42 -11.84
N GLU A 82 6.78 -4.83 -13.03
CA GLU A 82 7.36 -3.51 -13.26
C GLU A 82 6.50 -2.34 -12.75
N VAL A 83 5.17 -2.53 -12.71
CA VAL A 83 4.24 -1.53 -12.18
C VAL A 83 4.52 -1.29 -10.69
N TRP A 84 4.65 -2.37 -9.91
CA TRP A 84 5.01 -2.31 -8.50
C TRP A 84 6.32 -1.54 -8.27
N ARG A 85 7.37 -1.84 -9.06
CA ARG A 85 8.67 -1.15 -8.91
C ARG A 85 8.54 0.35 -9.11
N LYS A 86 7.88 0.77 -10.20
CA LYS A 86 7.68 2.19 -10.52
C LYS A 86 6.92 2.93 -9.42
N ILE A 87 5.94 2.28 -8.82
CA ILE A 87 5.18 2.84 -7.69
C ILE A 87 6.09 3.05 -6.48
N VAL A 88 6.84 2.02 -6.07
CA VAL A 88 7.76 2.10 -4.92
C VAL A 88 8.83 3.17 -5.13
N GLU A 89 9.41 3.24 -6.32
CA GLU A 89 10.39 4.28 -6.67
C GLU A 89 9.78 5.68 -6.60
N SER A 90 8.59 5.88 -7.16
CA SER A 90 7.88 7.17 -7.14
C SER A 90 7.56 7.62 -5.71
N ALA A 91 7.06 6.70 -4.88
CA ALA A 91 6.79 6.96 -3.46
C ALA A 91 8.09 7.29 -2.69
N THR A 92 9.18 6.58 -3.00
CA THR A 92 10.49 6.83 -2.40
C THR A 92 11.02 8.22 -2.76
N VAL A 93 10.93 8.60 -4.04
CA VAL A 93 11.31 9.95 -4.49
C VAL A 93 10.50 11.02 -3.75
N MET A 94 9.19 10.83 -3.62
CA MET A 94 8.33 11.74 -2.86
C MET A 94 8.75 11.83 -1.39
N ALA A 95 9.08 10.71 -0.75
CA ALA A 95 9.51 10.65 0.65
C ALA A 95 10.79 11.46 0.94
N PHE A 96 11.68 11.60 -0.05
CA PHE A 96 12.93 12.35 0.09
C PHE A 96 12.87 13.81 -0.39
N ARG A 97 11.75 14.24 -0.96
CA ARG A 97 11.57 15.62 -1.43
C ARG A 97 11.83 16.63 -0.31
N LYS A 98 12.53 17.74 -0.56
CA LYS A 98 12.88 18.73 0.49
C LYS A 98 12.06 20.01 0.45
N GLU A 99 11.59 20.37 -0.73
CA GLU A 99 10.92 21.65 -0.99
C GLU A 99 9.43 21.57 -0.66
N LYS A 100 8.84 22.70 -0.26
CA LYS A 100 7.39 22.81 -0.08
C LYS A 100 6.67 22.45 -1.38
N ILE A 101 5.51 21.82 -1.25
CA ILE A 101 4.69 21.42 -2.39
C ILE A 101 3.60 22.49 -2.56
N ARG A 102 3.55 23.11 -3.75
CA ARG A 102 2.48 24.05 -4.10
C ARG A 102 1.16 23.30 -4.30
N PRO A 103 -0.02 23.93 -4.10
CA PRO A 103 -1.31 23.26 -4.26
C PRO A 103 -1.47 22.55 -5.62
N GLU A 104 -1.00 23.15 -6.71
CA GLU A 104 -1.08 22.57 -8.07
C GLU A 104 -0.22 21.30 -8.20
N GLU A 105 0.97 21.32 -7.59
CA GLU A 105 1.86 20.17 -7.58
C GLU A 105 1.32 19.07 -6.67
N LEU A 106 0.72 19.45 -5.53
CA LEU A 106 0.09 18.51 -4.61
C LEU A 106 -1.08 17.80 -5.29
N LEU A 107 -1.88 18.54 -6.07
CA LEU A 107 -2.97 17.97 -6.85
C LEU A 107 -2.47 16.92 -7.85
N SER A 108 -1.41 17.22 -8.60
CA SER A 108 -0.81 16.26 -9.54
C SER A 108 -0.28 15.01 -8.84
N VAL A 109 0.36 15.18 -7.67
CA VAL A 109 0.85 14.05 -6.88
C VAL A 109 -0.31 13.20 -6.36
N ILE A 110 -1.38 13.82 -5.86
CA ILE A 110 -2.57 13.10 -5.36
C ILE A 110 -3.21 12.25 -6.45
N GLU A 111 -3.28 12.76 -7.68
CA GLU A 111 -3.81 11.98 -8.82
C GLU A 111 -2.97 10.72 -9.06
N SER A 112 -1.64 10.83 -9.03
CA SER A 112 -0.75 9.66 -9.14
C SER A 112 -0.90 8.71 -7.95
N MET A 113 -1.06 9.22 -6.74
CA MET A 113 -1.22 8.39 -5.53
C MET A 113 -2.54 7.63 -5.52
N LYS A 114 -3.61 8.15 -6.12
CA LYS A 114 -4.89 7.43 -6.22
C LYS A 114 -4.75 6.14 -7.03
N ASP A 115 -3.93 6.15 -8.08
CA ASP A 115 -3.67 4.95 -8.88
C ASP A 115 -2.84 3.93 -8.09
N VAL A 116 -1.99 4.40 -7.17
CA VAL A 116 -1.25 3.55 -6.21
C VAL A 116 -2.19 2.86 -5.23
N GLU A 117 -3.12 3.59 -4.61
CA GLU A 117 -4.15 2.98 -3.74
C GLU A 117 -5.03 2.01 -4.52
N GLY A 118 -5.30 2.33 -5.80
CA GLY A 118 -5.94 1.46 -6.78
C GLY A 118 -5.27 0.10 -6.87
N PHE A 119 -4.01 0.14 -7.27
CA PHE A 119 -3.16 -1.03 -7.43
C PHE A 119 -3.01 -1.81 -6.12
N ALA A 120 -2.75 -1.14 -5.00
CA ALA A 120 -2.58 -1.80 -3.70
C ALA A 120 -3.83 -2.58 -3.29
N GLY A 121 -5.02 -1.96 -3.37
CA GLY A 121 -6.29 -2.61 -3.07
C GLY A 121 -6.57 -3.84 -3.96
N GLU A 122 -6.28 -3.74 -5.26
CA GLU A 122 -6.43 -4.87 -6.19
C GLU A 122 -5.45 -6.01 -5.88
N GLU A 123 -4.18 -5.71 -5.61
CA GLU A 123 -3.17 -6.71 -5.21
C GLU A 123 -3.54 -7.41 -3.90
N TYR A 124 -4.13 -6.70 -2.93
CA TYR A 124 -4.63 -7.29 -1.70
C TYR A 124 -5.81 -8.24 -1.94
N LEU A 125 -6.79 -7.82 -2.75
CA LEU A 125 -7.91 -8.66 -3.13
C LEU A 125 -7.45 -9.89 -3.94
N MET A 126 -6.41 -9.74 -4.78
CA MET A 126 -5.79 -10.88 -5.47
C MET A 126 -5.06 -11.80 -4.49
N LEU A 127 -4.36 -11.26 -3.48
CA LEU A 127 -3.72 -12.05 -2.41
C LEU A 127 -4.73 -12.86 -1.60
N ILE A 128 -5.87 -12.25 -1.25
CA ILE A 128 -7.00 -12.88 -0.58
C ILE A 128 -7.57 -13.99 -1.50
N ASN A 129 -7.99 -13.63 -2.71
CA ASN A 129 -8.73 -14.52 -3.60
C ASN A 129 -7.90 -15.70 -4.14
N SER A 130 -6.62 -15.49 -4.44
CA SER A 130 -5.80 -16.53 -5.08
C SER A 130 -5.46 -17.71 -4.17
N ARG A 131 -5.53 -17.57 -2.84
CA ARG A 131 -4.88 -18.55 -1.95
C ARG A 131 -5.52 -18.94 -0.64
N ILE A 132 -6.58 -18.26 -0.19
CA ILE A 132 -7.43 -18.85 0.87
C ILE A 132 -7.98 -20.21 0.41
N LEU A 133 -8.32 -20.34 -0.88
CA LEU A 133 -8.77 -21.59 -1.48
C LEU A 133 -7.70 -22.68 -1.56
N GLN A 134 -6.42 -22.31 -1.71
CA GLN A 134 -5.33 -23.28 -1.84
C GLN A 134 -4.74 -23.70 -0.48
N LEU A 135 -4.63 -22.78 0.48
CA LEU A 135 -4.05 -23.04 1.80
C LEU A 135 -5.05 -23.67 2.78
N ALA A 136 -6.35 -23.40 2.65
CA ALA A 136 -7.39 -24.09 3.43
C ALA A 136 -7.37 -25.62 3.20
N SER A 137 -6.86 -26.08 2.06
CA SER A 137 -6.75 -27.51 1.75
C SER A 137 -5.66 -28.27 2.55
N ARG A 138 -4.77 -27.56 3.27
CA ARG A 138 -3.61 -28.17 3.97
C ARG A 138 -3.40 -27.56 5.37
N LYS A 139 -4.13 -28.10 6.36
CA LYS A 139 -3.95 -28.00 7.83
C LYS A 139 -3.48 -26.65 8.41
N SER A 140 -4.46 -25.85 8.84
CA SER A 140 -4.56 -25.07 10.09
C SER A 140 -5.52 -23.90 9.85
N GLU A 141 -6.82 -24.21 9.77
CA GLU A 141 -7.89 -23.31 9.31
C GLU A 141 -7.93 -21.97 10.06
N ARG A 142 -7.69 -21.97 11.38
CA ARG A 142 -7.89 -20.77 12.23
C ARG A 142 -6.89 -19.62 11.98
N GLY A 143 -5.63 -19.93 11.68
CA GLY A 143 -4.62 -18.89 11.43
C GLY A 143 -4.83 -18.16 10.10
N LEU A 144 -5.25 -18.92 9.08
CA LEU A 144 -5.51 -18.39 7.74
C LEU A 144 -6.78 -17.52 7.70
N GLU A 145 -7.82 -17.89 8.44
CA GLU A 145 -9.03 -17.06 8.58
C GLU A 145 -8.74 -15.71 9.24
N LEU A 146 -7.87 -15.68 10.26
CA LEU A 146 -7.46 -14.42 10.89
C LEU A 146 -6.67 -13.53 9.93
N TYR A 147 -5.76 -14.10 9.13
CA TYR A 147 -5.04 -13.35 8.11
C TYR A 147 -5.95 -12.86 7.00
N LYS A 148 -6.92 -13.67 6.57
CA LYS A 148 -7.97 -13.26 5.63
C LYS A 148 -8.70 -12.01 6.14
N ALA A 149 -9.28 -12.09 7.33
CA ALA A 149 -10.04 -10.98 7.90
C ALA A 149 -9.17 -9.72 8.03
N THR A 150 -7.89 -9.90 8.39
CA THR A 150 -6.93 -8.80 8.45
C THR A 150 -6.69 -8.16 7.08
N LEU A 151 -6.50 -8.96 6.02
CA LEU A 151 -6.29 -8.46 4.67
C LEU A 151 -7.55 -7.78 4.11
N GLU A 152 -8.74 -8.28 4.44
CA GLU A 152 -10.02 -7.65 4.07
C GLU A 152 -10.13 -6.25 4.71
N LEU A 153 -9.78 -6.11 5.99
CA LEU A 153 -9.72 -4.79 6.64
C LEU A 153 -8.71 -3.84 5.98
N ILE A 154 -7.54 -4.35 5.55
CA ILE A 154 -6.56 -3.53 4.81
C ILE A 154 -7.16 -3.07 3.48
N ALA A 155 -7.79 -3.97 2.71
CA ALA A 155 -8.42 -3.61 1.44
C ALA A 155 -9.53 -2.55 1.62
N GLU A 156 -10.33 -2.65 2.70
CA GLU A 156 -11.31 -1.62 3.05
C GLU A 156 -10.68 -0.29 3.44
N ASP A 157 -9.51 -0.30 4.10
CA ASP A 157 -8.74 0.91 4.39
C ASP A 157 -8.31 1.58 3.07
N GLU A 158 -7.82 0.83 2.06
CA GLU A 158 -7.40 1.40 0.77
C GLU A 158 -8.54 2.08 0.00
N GLU A 159 -9.75 1.51 0.04
CA GLU A 159 -10.93 2.18 -0.56
C GLU A 159 -11.29 3.48 0.18
N ARG A 160 -11.08 3.52 1.50
CA ARG A 160 -11.22 4.77 2.26
C ARG A 160 -10.10 5.76 1.96
N HIS A 161 -8.87 5.30 1.73
CA HIS A 161 -7.76 6.17 1.29
C HIS A 161 -8.09 6.85 -0.03
N LYS A 162 -8.60 6.11 -1.03
CA LYS A 162 -9.10 6.69 -2.29
C LYS A 162 -10.15 7.78 -2.05
N SER A 163 -11.11 7.51 -1.16
CA SER A 163 -12.15 8.48 -0.80
C SER A 163 -11.59 9.73 -0.11
N ILE A 164 -10.56 9.59 0.72
CA ILE A 164 -9.85 10.72 1.35
C ILE A 164 -9.11 11.54 0.30
N LEU A 165 -8.40 10.89 -0.64
CA LEU A 165 -7.70 11.57 -1.73
C LEU A 165 -8.65 12.39 -2.60
N MET A 166 -9.86 11.88 -2.86
CA MET A 166 -10.90 12.63 -3.58
C MET A 166 -11.33 13.89 -2.82
N LYS A 167 -11.52 13.81 -1.49
CA LYS A 167 -11.83 14.98 -0.66
C LYS A 167 -10.69 16.00 -0.65
N ILE A 168 -9.44 15.54 -0.58
CA ILE A 168 -8.29 16.43 -0.67
C ILE A 168 -8.28 17.16 -2.02
N LYS A 169 -8.53 16.43 -3.12
CA LYS A 169 -8.65 17.03 -4.45
C LYS A 169 -9.72 18.12 -4.49
N GLU A 170 -10.90 17.88 -3.92
CA GLU A 170 -11.97 18.88 -3.83
C GLU A 170 -11.52 20.15 -3.09
N VAL A 171 -10.85 20.01 -1.96
CA VAL A 171 -10.30 21.14 -1.19
C VAL A 171 -9.34 21.97 -2.05
N LEU A 172 -8.36 21.31 -2.69
CA LEU A 172 -7.35 21.97 -3.52
C LEU A 172 -7.93 22.63 -4.78
N THR A 173 -9.04 22.11 -5.32
CA THR A 173 -9.71 22.73 -6.48
C THR A 173 -10.62 23.88 -6.09
N ASN A 174 -11.27 23.82 -4.92
CA ASN A 174 -12.21 24.86 -4.47
C ASN A 174 -11.49 26.13 -4.00
N GLU A 175 -10.25 26.01 -3.50
CA GLU A 175 -9.41 27.17 -3.16
C GLU A 175 -9.01 28.00 -4.38
N LYS A 176 -8.95 27.42 -5.59
CA LYS A 176 -8.73 28.19 -6.82
C LYS A 176 -9.92 29.09 -7.22
N SER A 177 -11.08 28.87 -6.60
CA SER A 177 -12.33 29.60 -6.91
C SER A 177 -12.64 30.69 -5.87
N ARG A 178 -11.76 30.92 -4.90
CA ARG A 178 -11.81 32.00 -3.90
C ARG A 178 -10.68 32.99 -4.14
#